data_AF-A0A2M7TWX0-F1
#
_entry.id   AF-A0A2M7TWX0-F1
#
_cell.length_a   1.000
_cell.length_b   1.000
_cell.length_c   1.000
_cell.angle_alpha   90.00
_cell.angle_beta   90.00
_cell.angle_gamma   90.00
#
_symmetry.space_group_name_H-M   'P 1'
#
loop_
_entity.id
_entity.type
_entity.pdbx_description
1 polymer ?
#
loop_
_entity_poly.entity_id
_entity_poly.type
_entity_poly.pdbx_seq_one_letter_code
_entity_poly.pdbx_strand_id
1 'polypeptide(L)'
;MNILSSKKGFTLVELIVVIGIIGVLSTIGIGSYTNVQKTARDTKRRADMQEFVKAIKSFQIIENRGPNEDGYCQSSIGSSGVDCPINPPGSGWVHSRVWTDLVDGGYLESLPIDPINNETYYYYYEPNNPPPNTGGWVRTRLEKTNTYLYVYWEAR
;
A
#
# COMPACT_ATOMS: atom_id res chain seq x y z
N MET A 1 -34.29 -57.70 0.93
CA MET A 1 -33.99 -57.32 -0.46
C MET A 1 -32.75 -56.45 -0.43
N ASN A 2 -31.57 -57.05 -0.58
CA ASN A 2 -30.30 -56.32 -0.44
C ASN A 2 -29.90 -55.78 -1.81
N ILE A 3 -29.94 -54.46 -1.96
CA ILE A 3 -29.38 -53.76 -3.10
C ILE A 3 -27.86 -53.78 -2.91
N LEU A 4 -27.16 -54.63 -3.66
CA LEU A 4 -25.70 -54.64 -3.69
C LEU A 4 -25.22 -53.34 -4.36
N SER A 5 -24.93 -52.33 -3.54
CA SER A 5 -24.33 -51.08 -4.00
C SER A 5 -22.90 -51.33 -4.46
N SER A 6 -22.68 -51.39 -5.78
CA SER A 6 -21.34 -51.40 -6.39
C SER A 6 -20.62 -50.10 -6.02
N LYS A 7 -19.68 -50.18 -5.07
CA LYS A 7 -18.79 -49.06 -4.75
C LYS A 7 -17.80 -48.89 -5.90
N LYS A 8 -18.06 -47.95 -6.80
CA LYS A 8 -17.09 -47.53 -7.82
C LYS A 8 -15.94 -46.81 -7.11
N GLY A 9 -14.78 -47.45 -7.04
CA GLY A 9 -13.53 -46.84 -6.59
C GLY A 9 -12.79 -46.23 -7.77
N PHE A 10 -12.00 -45.18 -7.51
CA PHE A 10 -11.08 -44.63 -8.49
C PHE A 10 -9.97 -45.64 -8.82
N THR A 11 -9.58 -45.70 -10.07
CA THR A 11 -8.41 -46.45 -10.52
C THR A 11 -7.13 -45.70 -10.21
N LEU A 12 -6.04 -46.45 -10.07
CA LEU A 12 -4.71 -45.88 -9.84
C LEU A 12 -4.27 -44.97 -11.00
N VAL A 13 -4.67 -45.31 -12.23
CA VAL A 13 -4.41 -44.50 -13.43
C VAL A 13 -5.20 -43.18 -13.38
N GLU A 14 -6.47 -43.19 -12.97
CA GLU A 14 -7.26 -41.96 -12.82
C GLU A 14 -6.63 -41.01 -11.79
N LEU A 15 -6.15 -41.54 -10.67
CA LEU A 15 -5.49 -40.71 -9.67
C LEU A 15 -4.19 -40.09 -10.22
N ILE A 16 -3.38 -40.87 -10.94
CA ILE A 16 -2.12 -40.40 -11.53
C ILE A 16 -2.35 -39.31 -12.60
N VAL A 17 -3.37 -39.47 -13.44
CA VAL A 17 -3.71 -38.46 -14.45
C VAL A 17 -4.15 -37.15 -13.79
N VAL A 18 -4.98 -37.21 -12.75
CA VAL A 18 -5.48 -36.01 -12.05
C VAL A 18 -4.34 -35.23 -11.38
N ILE A 19 -3.46 -35.90 -10.63
CA ILE A 19 -2.32 -35.22 -10.00
C ILE A 19 -1.34 -34.68 -11.06
N GLY A 20 -1.22 -35.36 -12.20
CA GLY A 20 -0.45 -34.87 -13.35
C GLY A 20 -1.00 -33.56 -13.91
N ILE A 21 -2.32 -33.49 -14.13
CA ILE A 21 -3.00 -32.28 -14.61
C ILE A 21 -2.88 -31.14 -13.58
N ILE A 22 -3.12 -31.42 -12.30
CA ILE A 22 -2.99 -30.43 -11.22
C ILE A 22 -1.55 -29.90 -11.15
N GLY A 23 -0.55 -30.78 -11.31
CA GLY A 23 0.86 -30.39 -11.33
C GLY A 23 1.18 -29.39 -12.42
N VAL A 24 0.76 -29.66 -13.67
CA VAL A 24 0.97 -28.75 -14.80
C VAL A 24 0.25 -27.42 -14.59
N LEU A 25 -1.04 -27.44 -14.24
CA LEU A 25 -1.83 -26.21 -14.05
C LEU A 25 -1.32 -25.35 -12.89
N SER A 26 -0.86 -25.98 -11.80
CA SER A 26 -0.36 -25.26 -10.62
C SER A 26 0.87 -24.42 -10.94
N THR A 27 1.82 -24.96 -11.72
CA THR A 27 3.05 -24.23 -12.07
C THR A 27 2.77 -22.97 -12.89
N ILE A 28 1.86 -23.05 -13.86
CA ILE A 28 1.47 -21.92 -14.71
C ILE A 28 0.66 -20.89 -13.89
N GLY A 29 -0.21 -21.36 -13.00
CA GLY A 29 -1.10 -20.51 -12.20
C GLY A 29 -0.38 -19.58 -11.23
N ILE A 30 0.67 -20.06 -10.56
CA ILE A 30 1.38 -19.30 -9.50
C ILE A 30 2.02 -18.01 -10.07
N GLY A 31 2.72 -18.11 -11.20
CA GLY A 31 3.39 -16.95 -11.82
C GLY A 31 2.41 -15.85 -12.22
N SER A 32 1.28 -16.23 -12.83
CA SER A 32 0.23 -15.29 -13.22
C SER A 32 -0.41 -14.61 -12.00
N TYR A 33 -0.74 -15.38 -10.97
CA TYR A 33 -1.38 -14.90 -9.76
C TYR A 33 -0.53 -13.83 -9.04
N THR A 34 0.78 -14.05 -8.89
CA THR A 34 1.67 -13.06 -8.24
C THR A 34 1.73 -11.73 -8.99
N ASN A 35 1.72 -11.75 -10.32
CA ASN A 35 1.72 -10.53 -11.14
C ASN A 35 0.41 -9.76 -11.05
N VAL A 36 -0.73 -10.47 -10.99
CA VAL A 36 -2.05 -9.85 -10.78
C VAL A 36 -2.10 -9.17 -9.41
N GLN A 37 -1.62 -9.85 -8.36
CA GLN A 37 -1.57 -9.26 -7.01
C GLN A 37 -0.70 -8.01 -6.95
N LYS A 38 0.50 -8.04 -7.56
CA LYS A 38 1.37 -6.85 -7.65
C LYS A 38 0.68 -5.69 -8.37
N THR A 39 -0.01 -5.99 -9.48
CA THR A 39 -0.76 -4.98 -10.24
C THR A 39 -1.90 -4.38 -9.39
N ALA A 40 -2.65 -5.22 -8.68
CA ALA A 40 -3.73 -4.76 -7.82
C ALA A 40 -3.23 -3.86 -6.67
N ARG A 41 -2.13 -4.24 -6.02
CA ARG A 41 -1.50 -3.43 -4.97
C ARG A 41 -0.98 -2.10 -5.52
N ASP A 42 -0.29 -2.11 -6.67
CA ASP A 42 0.18 -0.87 -7.32
C ASP A 42 -0.98 0.07 -7.73
N THR A 43 -2.11 -0.49 -8.18
CA THR A 43 -3.32 0.30 -8.46
C THR A 43 -3.87 0.93 -7.18
N LYS A 44 -3.95 0.15 -6.08
CA LYS A 44 -4.36 0.69 -4.77
C LYS A 44 -3.41 1.79 -4.29
N ARG A 45 -2.10 1.59 -4.38
CA ARG A 45 -1.10 2.63 -4.05
C ARG A 45 -1.34 3.94 -4.79
N ARG A 46 -1.60 3.88 -6.10
CA ARG A 46 -1.90 5.07 -6.89
C ARG A 46 -3.17 5.79 -6.43
N ALA A 47 -4.23 5.03 -6.16
CA ALA A 47 -5.49 5.58 -5.67
C ALA A 47 -5.32 6.23 -4.29
N ASP A 48 -4.69 5.54 -3.35
CA ASP A 48 -4.40 6.01 -2.00
C ASP A 48 -3.58 7.33 -2.04
N MET A 49 -2.55 7.43 -2.90
CA MET A 49 -1.75 8.66 -3.03
C MET A 49 -2.54 9.84 -3.60
N GLN A 50 -3.45 9.59 -4.55
CA GLN A 50 -4.31 10.62 -5.11
C GLN A 50 -5.32 11.14 -4.09
N GLU A 51 -5.94 10.23 -3.33
CA GLU A 51 -6.88 10.57 -2.26
C GLU A 51 -6.19 11.37 -1.15
N PHE A 52 -4.99 10.94 -0.75
CA PHE A 52 -4.21 11.65 0.24
C PHE A 52 -3.93 13.09 -0.22
N VAL A 53 -3.34 13.29 -1.40
CA VAL A 53 -3.03 14.64 -1.91
C VAL A 53 -4.29 15.48 -2.13
N LYS A 54 -5.43 14.87 -2.47
CA LYS A 54 -6.71 15.58 -2.53
C LYS A 54 -7.12 16.13 -1.16
N ALA A 55 -7.03 15.32 -0.09
CA ALA A 55 -7.35 15.76 1.26
C ALA A 55 -6.46 16.91 1.73
N ILE A 56 -5.17 16.83 1.40
CA ILE A 56 -4.23 17.92 1.64
C ILE A 56 -4.70 19.20 0.96
N LYS A 57 -5.01 19.13 -0.34
CA LYS A 57 -5.41 20.33 -1.08
C LYS A 57 -6.66 20.95 -0.46
N SER A 58 -7.60 20.12 -0.02
CA SER A 58 -8.78 20.57 0.74
C SER A 58 -8.40 21.26 2.04
N PHE A 59 -7.46 20.69 2.81
CA PHE A 59 -6.93 21.32 4.03
C PHE A 59 -6.28 22.68 3.74
N GLN A 60 -5.41 22.76 2.73
CA GLN A 60 -4.75 24.01 2.32
C GLN A 60 -5.74 25.10 1.90
N ILE A 61 -6.88 24.72 1.34
CA ILE A 61 -7.92 25.67 0.95
C ILE A 61 -8.50 26.39 2.16
N ILE A 62 -8.67 25.68 3.27
CA ILE A 62 -9.35 26.17 4.48
C ILE A 62 -8.37 26.78 5.46
N GLU A 63 -7.28 26.08 5.77
CA GLU A 63 -6.32 26.44 6.83
C GLU A 63 -5.22 27.40 6.35
N ASN A 64 -5.17 27.69 5.05
CA ASN A 64 -4.16 28.56 4.41
C ASN A 64 -2.70 28.15 4.71
N ARG A 65 -2.48 26.85 4.94
CA ARG A 65 -1.17 26.20 5.11
C ARG A 65 -1.27 24.74 4.70
N GLY A 66 -0.14 24.10 4.39
CA GLY A 66 -0.10 22.64 4.31
C GLY A 66 -0.17 21.99 5.71
N PRO A 67 -0.56 20.71 5.79
CA PRO A 67 -0.16 19.88 6.91
C PRO A 67 1.35 20.02 7.12
N ASN A 68 1.78 20.17 8.36
CA ASN A 68 3.21 20.29 8.67
C ASN A 68 3.74 18.96 9.20
N GLU A 69 5.06 18.78 9.16
CA GLU A 69 5.71 17.75 9.96
C GLU A 69 6.14 18.31 11.31
N ASP A 70 6.25 17.44 12.31
CA ASP A 70 6.50 17.83 13.70
C ASP A 70 8.00 17.78 14.07
N GLY A 71 8.88 18.02 13.09
CA GLY A 71 10.31 17.71 13.21
C GLY A 71 10.62 16.21 13.18
N TYR A 72 9.63 15.39 12.84
CA TYR A 72 9.73 13.95 12.63
C TYR A 72 9.18 13.59 11.25
N CYS A 73 9.91 12.75 10.53
CA CYS A 73 9.43 12.20 9.26
C CYS A 73 8.14 11.40 9.43
N GLN A 74 7.23 11.51 8.46
CA GLN A 74 5.87 11.00 8.52
C GLN A 74 5.68 9.85 7.55
N SER A 75 5.42 8.65 8.06
CA SER A 75 5.22 7.46 7.21
C SER A 75 4.15 6.50 7.73
N SER A 76 3.64 5.66 6.83
CA SER A 76 2.65 4.62 7.18
C SER A 76 3.22 3.47 8.01
N ILE A 77 4.55 3.40 8.19
CA ILE A 77 5.22 2.49 9.14
C ILE A 77 5.69 3.24 10.41
N GLY A 78 5.26 4.48 10.58
CA GLY A 78 5.49 5.36 11.74
C GLY A 78 6.57 6.43 11.54
N SER A 79 6.90 7.15 12.61
CA SER A 79 7.87 8.26 12.61
C SER A 79 9.15 7.97 13.43
N SER A 80 10.33 8.30 12.91
CA SER A 80 11.61 8.16 13.64
C SER A 80 12.51 9.40 13.45
N GLY A 81 12.67 10.20 14.52
CA GLY A 81 13.75 11.21 14.66
C GLY A 81 13.89 12.31 13.59
N VAL A 82 14.88 13.17 13.81
CA VAL A 82 15.49 14.06 12.79
C VAL A 82 16.50 13.22 12.00
N ASP A 83 16.43 13.26 10.67
CA ASP A 83 17.13 12.37 9.74
C ASP A 83 16.66 10.91 9.83
N CYS A 84 15.64 10.56 9.05
CA CYS A 84 15.09 9.20 8.97
C CYS A 84 16.13 8.15 8.50
N PRO A 85 16.54 7.20 9.37
CA PRO A 85 16.43 5.81 8.95
C PRO A 85 15.90 4.83 10.03
N ILE A 86 15.05 3.93 9.53
CA ILE A 86 14.59 2.60 10.02
C ILE A 86 13.70 2.54 11.28
N ASN A 87 12.48 2.02 11.05
CA ASN A 87 11.59 1.34 11.99
C ASN A 87 11.35 2.01 13.36
N PRO A 88 10.35 2.89 13.46
CA PRO A 88 9.45 2.77 14.59
C PRO A 88 8.65 1.46 14.44
N PRO A 89 8.34 0.72 15.53
CA PRO A 89 7.64 -0.57 15.49
C PRO A 89 6.14 -0.42 15.19
N GLY A 90 5.76 0.56 14.38
CA GLY A 90 4.38 0.98 14.15
C GLY A 90 3.83 0.46 12.83
N SER A 91 2.61 -0.06 12.83
CA SER A 91 1.84 -0.35 11.62
C SER A 91 0.91 0.81 11.26
N GLY A 92 1.40 2.06 11.30
CA GLY A 92 0.56 3.23 11.02
C GLY A 92 1.29 4.56 11.23
N TRP A 93 0.53 5.65 11.08
CA TRP A 93 1.00 7.03 11.17
C TRP A 93 1.13 7.49 12.63
N VAL A 94 2.11 6.94 13.35
CA VAL A 94 2.37 7.27 14.76
C VAL A 94 3.04 8.65 14.87
N HIS A 95 2.73 9.43 15.92
CA HIS A 95 3.24 10.79 16.17
C HIS A 95 3.15 11.71 14.95
N SER A 96 1.95 11.74 14.37
CA SER A 96 1.72 12.29 13.06
C SER A 96 0.94 13.58 13.10
N ARG A 97 1.62 14.72 12.91
CA ARG A 97 0.92 16.00 12.72
C ARG A 97 0.02 15.97 11.49
N VAL A 98 0.41 15.23 10.46
CA VAL A 98 -0.43 15.02 9.28
C VAL A 98 -1.70 14.22 9.61
N TRP A 99 -1.65 13.30 10.58
CA TRP A 99 -2.85 12.64 11.10
C TRP A 99 -3.75 13.64 11.81
N THR A 100 -3.22 14.44 12.73
CA THR A 100 -4.03 15.45 13.42
C THR A 100 -4.63 16.48 12.45
N ASP A 101 -3.85 16.97 11.50
CA ASP A 101 -4.32 17.95 10.52
C ASP A 101 -5.39 17.38 9.58
N LEU A 102 -5.25 16.13 9.09
CA LEU A 102 -6.15 15.58 8.07
C LEU A 102 -7.25 14.67 8.62
N VAL A 103 -6.97 13.85 9.62
CA VAL A 103 -7.95 12.91 10.19
C VAL A 103 -8.76 13.61 11.28
N ASP A 104 -8.09 14.14 12.31
CA ASP A 104 -8.81 14.84 13.39
C ASP A 104 -9.46 16.15 12.88
N GLY A 105 -8.85 16.76 11.84
CA GLY A 105 -9.44 17.88 11.09
C GLY A 105 -10.62 17.51 10.18
N GLY A 106 -10.94 16.23 10.01
CA GLY A 106 -12.13 15.77 9.26
C GLY A 106 -12.00 15.77 7.74
N TYR A 107 -10.78 15.84 7.20
CA TYR A 107 -10.50 15.79 5.76
C TYR A 107 -10.35 14.34 5.23
N LEU A 108 -10.02 13.40 6.11
CA LEU A 108 -9.94 11.96 5.87
C LEU A 108 -10.49 11.18 7.05
N GLU A 109 -11.03 9.98 6.80
CA GLU A 109 -11.41 9.05 7.87
C GLU A 109 -10.17 8.41 8.52
N SER A 110 -9.16 8.12 7.71
CA SER A 110 -7.86 7.64 8.16
C SER A 110 -6.79 7.94 7.11
N LEU A 111 -5.53 8.05 7.53
CA LEU A 111 -4.43 8.10 6.58
C LEU A 111 -4.20 6.72 5.96
N PRO A 112 -3.97 6.65 4.64
CA PRO A 112 -3.86 5.38 3.95
C PRO A 112 -2.60 4.63 4.39
N ILE A 113 -2.64 3.30 4.35
CA ILE A 113 -1.53 2.42 4.71
C ILE A 113 -1.22 1.52 3.51
N ASP A 114 0.07 1.35 3.20
CA ASP A 114 0.50 0.50 2.08
C ASP A 114 -0.04 -0.93 2.25
N PRO A 115 -0.47 -1.62 1.18
CA PRO A 115 -1.00 -2.98 1.31
C PRO A 115 -0.03 -4.01 1.90
N ILE A 116 1.29 -3.76 1.83
CA ILE A 116 2.33 -4.60 2.45
C ILE A 116 2.86 -3.95 3.74
N ASN A 117 3.00 -2.63 3.75
CA ASN A 117 3.44 -1.81 4.88
C ASN A 117 4.64 -2.35 5.66
N ASN A 118 5.81 -2.35 5.01
CA ASN A 118 7.07 -2.78 5.61
C ASN A 118 8.21 -1.82 5.23
N GLU A 119 9.45 -2.14 5.60
CA GLU A 119 10.65 -1.33 5.32
C GLU A 119 10.88 -1.01 3.82
N THR A 120 10.26 -1.76 2.91
CA THR A 120 10.40 -1.58 1.46
C THR A 120 9.19 -0.88 0.82
N TYR A 121 7.99 -1.20 1.30
CA TYR A 121 6.73 -0.73 0.75
C TYR A 121 5.93 -0.02 1.84
N TYR A 122 5.97 1.30 1.80
CA TYR A 122 5.29 2.20 2.73
C TYR A 122 4.97 3.52 2.02
N TYR A 123 4.11 4.32 2.64
CA TYR A 123 3.83 5.69 2.23
C TYR A 123 4.66 6.64 3.07
N TYR A 124 5.25 7.64 2.42
CA TYR A 124 6.06 8.66 3.07
C TYR A 124 5.60 10.02 2.61
N TYR A 125 5.44 10.92 3.57
CA TYR A 125 4.95 12.26 3.38
C TYR A 125 6.03 13.27 3.75
N GLU A 126 6.25 14.26 2.88
CA GLU A 126 7.23 15.32 3.03
C GLU A 126 6.59 16.69 2.72
N PRO A 127 6.34 17.54 3.73
CA PRO A 127 5.84 18.89 3.50
C PRO A 127 6.88 19.83 2.89
N ASN A 128 8.16 19.58 3.14
CA ASN A 128 9.23 20.56 2.96
C ASN A 128 10.08 20.21 1.73
N ASN A 129 9.62 20.60 0.55
CA ASN A 129 10.39 20.42 -0.67
C ASN A 129 11.51 21.48 -0.77
N PRO A 130 12.77 21.11 -1.06
CA PRO A 130 13.82 22.09 -1.30
C PRO A 130 13.47 23.04 -2.46
N PRO A 131 13.93 24.31 -2.40
CA PRO A 131 13.75 25.27 -3.49
C PRO A 131 14.21 24.70 -4.85
N PRO A 132 13.54 25.01 -5.98
CA PRO A 132 12.56 26.08 -6.19
C PRO A 132 11.10 25.69 -5.94
N ASN A 133 10.82 24.47 -5.47
CA ASN A 133 9.47 23.97 -5.34
C ASN A 133 8.84 24.43 -4.01
N THR A 134 7.86 25.34 -4.08
CA THR A 134 6.99 25.66 -2.94
C THR A 134 5.93 24.57 -2.83
N GLY A 135 6.02 23.69 -1.82
CA GLY A 135 5.10 22.56 -1.64
C GLY A 135 5.79 21.33 -1.07
N GLY A 136 5.12 20.19 -1.21
CA GLY A 136 5.48 18.92 -0.60
C GLY A 136 5.05 17.76 -1.48
N TRP A 137 5.35 16.54 -1.04
CA TRP A 137 5.07 15.33 -1.80
C TRP A 137 4.72 14.17 -0.90
N VAL A 138 3.97 13.22 -1.47
CA VAL A 138 3.81 11.88 -0.92
C VAL A 138 4.46 10.90 -1.90
N ARG A 139 5.18 9.91 -1.39
CA ARG A 139 5.78 8.85 -2.21
C ARG A 139 5.44 7.45 -1.72
N THR A 140 5.54 6.51 -2.65
CA THR A 140 5.48 5.07 -2.41
C THR A 140 6.32 4.32 -3.44
N ARG A 141 6.70 3.07 -3.17
CA ARG A 141 7.45 2.22 -4.09
C ARG A 141 6.50 1.24 -4.80
N LEU A 142 6.58 1.19 -6.13
CA LEU A 142 5.77 0.28 -6.94
C LEU A 142 6.44 -1.08 -7.07
N GLU A 143 5.66 -2.16 -6.95
CA GLU A 143 6.17 -3.53 -6.99
C GLU A 143 6.57 -3.98 -8.39
N LYS A 144 5.84 -3.55 -9.43
CA LYS A 144 6.14 -3.99 -10.81
C LYS A 144 7.38 -3.34 -11.39
N THR A 145 7.54 -2.04 -11.18
CA THR A 145 8.63 -1.25 -11.77
C THR A 145 9.83 -1.13 -10.84
N ASN A 146 9.65 -1.41 -9.56
CA ASN A 146 10.66 -1.18 -8.53
C ASN A 146 11.12 0.29 -8.43
N THR A 147 10.26 1.21 -8.87
CA THR A 147 10.51 2.66 -8.87
C THR A 147 9.64 3.35 -7.84
N TYR A 148 10.06 4.54 -7.43
CA TYR A 148 9.23 5.41 -6.60
C TYR A 148 8.19 6.14 -7.45
N LEU A 149 6.96 6.16 -6.97
CA LEU A 149 5.88 7.04 -7.40
C LEU A 149 5.86 8.24 -6.47
N TYR A 150 5.93 9.44 -7.03
CA TYR A 150 5.77 10.71 -6.31
C TYR A 150 4.48 11.38 -6.75
N VAL A 151 3.73 11.92 -5.80
CA VAL A 151 2.60 12.81 -6.05
C VAL A 151 2.85 14.10 -5.28
N TYR A 152 2.92 15.20 -6.02
CA TYR A 152 3.26 16.51 -5.48
C TYR A 152 2.00 17.32 -5.17
N TRP A 153 2.12 18.18 -4.17
CA TRP A 153 1.25 19.33 -4.00
C TRP A 153 2.07 20.61 -4.14
N GLU A 154 1.40 21.72 -4.41
CA GLU A 154 2.01 23.05 -4.35
C GLU A 154 1.64 23.70 -3.01
N ALA A 155 2.55 24.49 -2.45
CA ALA A 155 2.21 25.37 -1.33
C ALA A 155 1.39 26.56 -1.85
N ARG A 156 0.50 27.06 -1.01
CA ARG A 156 -0.22 28.30 -1.25
C ARG A 156 0.56 29.50 -0.76
#